data_AF-A0AAV2BAN2-F1
#
_entry.id   AF-A0AAV2BAN2-F1
#
_cell.length_a   1.000
_cell.length_b   1.000
_cell.length_c   1.000
_cell.angle_alpha   90.00
_cell.angle_beta   90.00
_cell.angle_gamma   90.00
#
_symmetry.space_group_name_H-M   'P 1'
#
loop_
_entity.id
_entity.type
_entity.pdbx_description
1 polymer ?
#
loop_
_entity_poly.entity_id
_entity_poly.type
_entity_poly.pdbx_seq_one_letter_code
_entity_poly.pdbx_strand_id
1 'polypeptide(L)'
;MVSHGTRCAGEVAAKRDNGVCGVGVAYESKVAGIRMLDQPYMTDLIEANSMGHEPNLIDIYSASWGPTDDGKTVDGPRNATMRAIVQGVNEGRRGLGNIYVWASGDGGADDDCNCDGYAASMWTISINSAINNGENAHYDESCSSTLASTFSNGAKDPHTGVATTDLYGKCTKTHSGTSAAAPEAAGVFALALDANPNLTWRDVQHLTVLTSKRNSLYDSKGRFHWNMNGVGLEFNHLFGFGVLDAGAMVALAKIWKTVPARYHCEAGSVKTPHRILTNASTQIYIDTDACTGKETEVNYLEHVQAIITLNASRRGDVTLFLISPMGTRSMILNKRPNDDDQYDGFTKWPFMTTHTWGEGPRGRWTLEVRFDSQVPQSGFIKEWTLMVHGTRDAPYRDLPVEDDNSKLAIVKKAHEVGYKI
;
A
#
# COMPACT_ATOMS: atom_id res chain seq x y z
N MET A 1 3.39 6.33 23.98
CA MET A 1 4.20 6.29 22.73
C MET A 1 5.64 5.80 22.93
N VAL A 2 6.34 6.08 24.04
CA VAL A 2 7.77 5.69 24.18
C VAL A 2 8.04 4.17 24.09
N SER A 3 7.09 3.31 24.51
CA SER A 3 7.23 1.85 24.39
C SER A 3 7.04 1.31 22.99
N HIS A 4 6.34 2.05 22.12
CA HIS A 4 5.92 1.58 20.81
C HIS A 4 7.12 1.19 19.94
N GLY A 5 8.07 2.12 19.74
CA GLY A 5 9.25 1.86 18.91
C GLY A 5 10.14 0.73 19.43
N THR A 6 10.17 0.47 20.75
CA THR A 6 10.92 -0.67 21.32
C THR A 6 10.27 -2.01 20.99
N ARG A 7 8.93 -2.06 20.92
CA ARG A 7 8.19 -3.26 20.51
C ARG A 7 8.39 -3.56 19.03
N CYS A 8 8.23 -2.56 18.18
CA CYS A 8 8.51 -2.65 16.74
C CYS A 8 9.94 -3.09 16.44
N ALA A 9 10.94 -2.52 17.13
CA ALA A 9 12.34 -2.89 16.95
C ALA A 9 12.62 -4.38 17.28
N GLY A 10 11.93 -4.93 18.29
CA GLY A 10 12.04 -6.33 18.67
C GLY A 10 11.48 -7.28 17.63
N GLU A 11 10.37 -6.92 16.97
CA GLU A 11 9.77 -7.73 15.90
C GLU A 11 10.72 -7.86 14.70
N VAL A 12 11.48 -6.81 14.39
CA VAL A 12 12.49 -6.84 13.33
C VAL A 12 13.73 -7.61 13.75
N ALA A 13 14.35 -7.25 14.88
CA ALA A 13 15.75 -7.57 15.16
C ALA A 13 16.04 -8.06 16.59
N ALA A 14 15.05 -8.54 17.35
CA ALA A 14 15.34 -9.16 18.64
C ALA A 14 16.31 -10.34 18.49
N LYS A 15 17.33 -10.37 19.35
CA LYS A 15 18.43 -11.32 19.27
C LYS A 15 17.96 -12.75 19.54
N ARG A 16 18.32 -13.70 18.67
CA ARG A 16 18.08 -15.14 18.89
C ARG A 16 18.97 -15.74 19.98
N ASP A 17 18.51 -16.84 20.58
CA ASP A 17 19.28 -17.78 21.41
C ASP A 17 20.05 -17.16 22.60
N ASN A 18 19.54 -16.06 23.16
CA ASN A 18 20.13 -15.40 24.33
C ASN A 18 19.34 -15.62 25.64
N GLY A 19 18.25 -16.40 25.60
CA GLY A 19 17.38 -16.66 26.74
C GLY A 19 16.49 -15.47 27.18
N VAL A 20 16.33 -14.43 26.36
CA VAL A 20 15.56 -13.21 26.67
C VAL A 20 14.43 -12.99 25.67
N CYS A 21 13.20 -12.84 26.16
CA CYS A 21 11.99 -12.58 25.36
C CYS A 21 11.72 -13.59 24.24
N GLY A 22 12.10 -13.25 23.00
CA GLY A 22 11.78 -13.94 21.76
C GLY A 22 12.83 -13.64 20.69
N VAL A 23 12.44 -13.67 19.42
CA VAL A 23 13.36 -13.48 18.29
C VAL A 23 12.71 -12.59 17.24
N GLY A 24 13.49 -11.70 16.63
CA GLY A 24 13.04 -10.87 15.52
C GLY A 24 13.09 -11.63 14.20
N VAL A 25 12.29 -11.22 13.23
CA VAL A 25 12.24 -11.83 11.89
C VAL A 25 13.62 -11.83 11.23
N ALA A 26 14.35 -10.72 11.33
CA ALA A 26 15.72 -10.55 10.85
C ALA A 26 16.68 -10.35 12.04
N TYR A 27 16.81 -11.36 12.89
CA TYR A 27 17.55 -11.33 14.16
C TYR A 27 19.08 -11.07 14.06
N GLU A 28 19.65 -11.04 12.85
CA GLU A 28 21.06 -10.61 12.61
C GLU A 28 21.17 -9.21 11.97
N SER A 29 20.04 -8.58 11.65
CA SER A 29 20.01 -7.21 11.15
C SER A 29 20.38 -6.21 12.26
N LYS A 30 20.80 -5.02 11.84
CA LYS A 30 20.97 -3.87 12.73
C LYS A 30 19.66 -3.09 12.78
N VAL A 31 19.39 -2.45 13.92
CA VAL A 31 18.23 -1.58 14.10
C VAL A 31 18.68 -0.19 14.54
N ALA A 32 18.11 0.84 13.93
CA ALA A 32 18.23 2.24 14.34
C ALA A 32 16.87 2.74 14.82
N GLY A 33 16.85 3.56 15.87
CA GLY A 33 15.62 4.15 16.41
C GLY A 33 15.61 5.66 16.20
N ILE A 34 14.62 6.16 15.46
CA ILE A 34 14.42 7.60 15.24
C ILE A 34 13.26 8.09 16.12
N ARG A 35 13.57 8.75 17.24
CA ARG A 35 12.57 9.26 18.18
C ARG A 35 11.99 10.58 17.69
N MET A 36 10.84 10.50 17.02
CA MET A 36 10.18 11.67 16.41
C MET A 36 8.74 11.91 16.87
N LEU A 37 8.03 10.89 17.37
CA LEU A 37 6.61 11.01 17.78
C LEU A 37 6.39 11.55 19.21
N ASP A 38 7.45 11.62 20.02
CA ASP A 38 7.35 12.14 21.40
C ASP A 38 7.62 13.65 21.42
N GLN A 39 6.83 14.38 20.64
CA GLN A 39 6.93 15.82 20.47
C GLN A 39 5.59 16.48 20.82
N PRO A 40 5.58 17.71 21.37
CA PRO A 40 4.33 18.42 21.66
C PRO A 40 3.45 18.64 20.43
N TYR A 41 4.09 18.83 19.27
CA TYR A 41 3.44 18.97 17.97
C TYR A 41 4.31 18.32 16.89
N MET A 42 3.69 17.54 16.01
CA MET A 42 4.35 17.04 14.80
C MET A 42 4.39 18.14 13.74
N THR A 43 5.53 18.27 13.07
CA THR A 43 5.71 19.25 11.98
C THR A 43 6.27 18.55 10.76
N ASP A 44 5.98 19.08 9.58
CA ASP A 44 6.52 18.63 8.29
C ASP A 44 8.04 18.46 8.33
N LEU A 45 8.76 19.37 9.02
CA LEU A 45 10.21 19.30 9.10
C LEU A 45 10.72 18.16 9.99
N ILE A 46 10.01 17.81 11.07
CA ILE A 46 10.35 16.68 11.94
C ILE A 46 10.16 15.37 11.18
N GLU A 47 9.06 15.23 10.47
CA GLU A 47 8.77 14.10 9.59
C GLU A 47 9.80 13.97 8.47
N ALA A 48 10.07 15.06 7.73
CA ALA A 48 11.06 15.10 6.66
C ALA A 48 12.46 14.71 7.14
N ASN A 49 12.93 15.29 8.25
CA ASN A 49 14.23 14.95 8.82
C ASN A 49 14.31 13.49 9.26
N SER A 50 13.19 12.91 9.72
CA SER A 50 13.13 11.50 10.12
C SER A 50 13.17 10.57 8.91
N MET A 51 12.40 10.88 7.86
CA MET A 51 12.35 10.07 6.64
C MET A 51 13.60 10.21 5.76
N GLY A 52 14.35 11.30 5.91
CA GLY A 52 15.63 11.54 5.25
C GLY A 52 16.86 11.28 6.11
N HIS A 53 16.72 10.68 7.30
CA HIS A 53 17.84 10.46 8.22
C HIS A 53 18.74 9.32 7.73
N GLU A 54 20.03 9.60 7.47
CA GLU A 54 21.03 8.57 7.12
C GLU A 54 20.62 7.61 5.97
N PRO A 55 20.16 8.12 4.80
CA PRO A 55 19.51 7.33 3.75
C PRO A 55 20.46 6.35 3.05
N ASN A 56 21.77 6.49 3.21
CA ASN A 56 22.78 5.57 2.67
C ASN A 56 23.29 4.53 3.68
N LEU A 57 22.88 4.66 4.95
CA LEU A 57 23.18 3.73 6.03
C LEU A 57 21.95 2.92 6.45
N ILE A 58 20.77 3.53 6.43
CA ILE A 58 19.49 2.88 6.73
C ILE A 58 18.89 2.36 5.43
N ASP A 59 18.66 1.05 5.34
CA ASP A 59 18.03 0.46 4.15
C ASP A 59 16.50 0.58 4.17
N ILE A 60 15.89 0.32 5.33
CA ILE A 60 14.44 0.18 5.51
C ILE A 60 13.98 1.10 6.64
N TYR A 61 12.96 1.92 6.39
CA TYR A 61 12.25 2.71 7.38
C TYR A 61 10.89 2.06 7.64
N SER A 62 10.63 1.69 8.89
CA SER A 62 9.32 1.17 9.32
C SER A 62 8.59 2.25 10.09
N ALA A 63 7.40 2.64 9.61
CA ALA A 63 6.57 3.67 10.20
C ALA A 63 5.13 3.18 10.38
N SER A 64 4.48 3.67 11.41
CA SER A 64 3.10 3.32 11.78
C SER A 64 2.41 4.53 12.40
N TRP A 65 2.55 5.66 11.73
CA TRP A 65 1.97 6.95 12.09
C TRP A 65 1.40 7.57 10.82
N GLY A 66 0.42 8.44 10.97
CA GLY A 66 -0.29 9.07 9.87
C GLY A 66 -1.27 10.10 10.42
N PRO A 67 -2.29 10.48 9.64
CA PRO A 67 -3.44 11.23 10.13
C PRO A 67 -4.15 10.48 11.26
N THR A 68 -5.14 11.12 11.88
CA THR A 68 -5.96 10.44 12.89
C THR A 68 -6.90 9.46 12.21
N ASP A 69 -6.88 8.20 12.65
CA ASP A 69 -7.75 7.11 12.15
C ASP A 69 -9.19 7.23 12.73
N ASP A 70 -9.86 8.36 12.48
CA ASP A 70 -11.20 8.66 13.02
C ASP A 70 -12.34 8.42 12.02
N GLY A 71 -12.03 7.95 10.80
CA GLY A 71 -13.01 7.82 9.72
C GLY A 71 -13.47 9.17 9.16
N LYS A 72 -12.72 10.26 9.40
CA LYS A 72 -13.07 11.63 8.96
C LYS A 72 -11.90 12.33 8.31
N THR A 73 -10.72 12.16 8.87
CA THR A 73 -9.53 12.90 8.48
C THR A 73 -9.10 12.54 7.06
N VAL A 74 -8.63 13.54 6.31
CA VAL A 74 -7.98 13.37 5.01
C VAL A 74 -6.73 14.24 5.08
N ASP A 75 -5.56 13.62 5.22
CA ASP A 75 -4.29 14.34 5.31
C ASP A 75 -3.14 13.44 4.85
N GLY A 76 -1.98 14.02 4.61
CA GLY A 76 -0.83 13.29 4.12
C GLY A 76 0.47 14.08 4.24
N PRO A 77 1.58 13.54 3.70
CA PRO A 77 2.87 14.20 3.74
C PRO A 77 2.81 15.57 3.08
N ARG A 78 3.23 16.59 3.84
CA ARG A 78 3.44 17.94 3.33
C ARG A 78 4.72 17.98 2.47
N ASN A 79 5.02 19.15 1.91
CA ASN A 79 6.03 19.29 0.87
C ASN A 79 7.44 18.84 1.30
N ALA A 80 7.86 19.09 2.54
CA ALA A 80 9.19 18.68 2.97
C ALA A 80 9.27 17.16 3.15
N THR A 81 8.27 16.55 3.82
CA THR A 81 8.21 15.10 4.02
C THR A 81 8.10 14.35 2.69
N MET A 82 7.24 14.80 1.78
CA MET A 82 7.13 14.21 0.45
C MET A 82 8.47 14.28 -0.31
N ARG A 83 9.18 15.42 -0.25
CA ARG A 83 10.51 15.55 -0.86
C ARG A 83 11.52 14.61 -0.23
N ALA A 84 11.52 14.44 1.09
CA ALA A 84 12.43 13.53 1.78
C ALA A 84 12.19 12.07 1.36
N ILE A 85 10.94 11.63 1.28
CA ILE A 85 10.58 10.28 0.83
C ILE A 85 10.96 10.08 -0.64
N VAL A 86 10.63 11.04 -1.52
CA VAL A 86 11.00 11.00 -2.95
C VAL A 86 12.51 10.98 -3.12
N GLN A 87 13.26 11.75 -2.33
CA GLN A 87 14.71 11.72 -2.36
C GLN A 87 15.23 10.35 -1.89
N GLY A 88 14.67 9.80 -0.81
CA GLY A 88 15.05 8.48 -0.29
C GLY A 88 14.87 7.36 -1.31
N VAL A 89 13.74 7.30 -2.03
CA VAL A 89 13.51 6.26 -3.06
C VAL A 89 14.37 6.45 -4.33
N ASN A 90 14.89 7.65 -4.60
CA ASN A 90 15.72 7.91 -5.78
C ASN A 90 17.23 7.89 -5.51
N GLU A 91 17.66 8.34 -4.33
CA GLU A 91 19.08 8.57 -4.00
C GLU A 91 19.58 7.68 -2.85
N GLY A 92 18.66 7.24 -1.98
CA GLY A 92 18.96 6.38 -0.84
C GLY A 92 19.52 5.03 -1.24
N ARG A 93 20.17 4.35 -0.30
CA ARG A 93 20.86 3.07 -0.53
C ARG A 93 21.78 3.13 -1.76
N ARG A 94 22.50 4.24 -1.92
CA ARG A 94 23.41 4.52 -3.05
C ARG A 94 22.71 4.40 -4.42
N GLY A 95 21.48 4.89 -4.51
CA GLY A 95 20.67 4.89 -5.74
C GLY A 95 19.76 3.68 -5.94
N LEU A 96 19.76 2.69 -5.02
CA LEU A 96 18.78 1.59 -5.04
C LEU A 96 17.40 2.02 -4.50
N GLY A 97 17.37 3.11 -3.73
CA GLY A 97 16.20 3.67 -3.09
C GLY A 97 15.90 3.01 -1.74
N ASN A 98 15.67 3.85 -0.72
CA ASN A 98 15.19 3.39 0.58
C ASN A 98 13.82 2.72 0.46
N ILE A 99 13.56 1.76 1.35
CA ILE A 99 12.27 1.09 1.44
C ILE A 99 11.51 1.69 2.63
N TYR A 100 10.35 2.30 2.34
CA TYR A 100 9.46 2.84 3.37
C TYR A 100 8.30 1.86 3.58
N VAL A 101 8.26 1.20 4.73
CA VAL A 101 7.18 0.29 5.14
C VAL A 101 6.21 1.06 6.02
N TRP A 102 4.92 0.98 5.72
CA TRP A 102 3.89 1.74 6.42
C TRP A 102 2.79 0.81 6.91
N ALA A 103 2.34 1.01 8.14
CA ALA A 103 1.09 0.42 8.61
C ALA A 103 -0.09 1.08 7.88
N SER A 104 -1.09 0.32 7.49
CA SER A 104 -2.24 0.85 6.74
C SER A 104 -3.21 1.70 7.57
N GLY A 105 -3.22 1.58 8.90
CA GLY A 105 -4.12 2.33 9.79
C GLY A 105 -5.02 1.41 10.65
N ASP A 106 -5.48 1.94 11.79
CA ASP A 106 -6.25 1.21 12.81
C ASP A 106 -7.70 1.73 12.95
N GLY A 107 -8.22 2.49 11.97
CA GLY A 107 -9.56 3.10 11.95
C GLY A 107 -10.72 2.13 11.67
N GLY A 108 -10.41 0.90 11.29
CA GLY A 108 -11.37 -0.18 11.10
C GLY A 108 -12.33 0.03 9.95
N ALA A 109 -13.56 -0.44 10.12
CA ALA A 109 -14.56 -0.48 9.05
C ALA A 109 -15.10 0.89 8.61
N ASP A 110 -14.88 1.91 9.43
CA ASP A 110 -15.45 3.25 9.24
C ASP A 110 -14.45 4.23 8.61
N ASP A 111 -13.20 3.81 8.40
CA ASP A 111 -12.16 4.56 7.70
C ASP A 111 -11.69 3.87 6.41
N ASP A 112 -10.92 4.59 5.60
CA ASP A 112 -10.32 4.12 4.36
C ASP A 112 -8.91 4.69 4.21
N CYS A 113 -7.92 3.80 4.17
CA CYS A 113 -6.51 4.16 4.15
C CYS A 113 -6.05 4.85 2.84
N ASN A 114 -6.90 5.01 1.82
CA ASN A 114 -6.63 5.98 0.74
C ASN A 114 -6.84 7.44 1.16
N CYS A 115 -7.42 7.71 2.32
CA CYS A 115 -7.50 9.05 2.94
C CYS A 115 -6.25 9.39 3.78
N ASP A 116 -5.38 8.41 4.02
CA ASP A 116 -4.04 8.60 4.54
C ASP A 116 -3.03 8.71 3.38
N GLY A 117 -2.51 9.90 3.14
CA GLY A 117 -1.52 10.14 2.07
C GLY A 117 -0.16 9.47 2.30
N TYR A 118 0.13 8.95 3.49
CA TYR A 118 1.32 8.14 3.78
C TYR A 118 1.10 6.68 3.35
N ALA A 119 0.05 6.02 3.84
CA ALA A 119 -0.29 4.66 3.45
C ALA A 119 -0.71 4.56 1.96
N ALA A 120 -1.31 5.60 1.39
CA ALA A 120 -1.71 5.65 -0.02
C ALA A 120 -0.60 6.09 -0.99
N SER A 121 0.61 6.36 -0.49
CA SER A 121 1.72 6.79 -1.31
C SER A 121 2.29 5.63 -2.14
N MET A 122 2.58 5.83 -3.43
CA MET A 122 3.29 4.83 -4.24
C MET A 122 4.73 4.57 -3.76
N TRP A 123 5.28 5.48 -2.94
CA TRP A 123 6.64 5.39 -2.42
C TRP A 123 6.73 4.57 -1.13
N THR A 124 5.60 4.22 -0.54
CA THR A 124 5.52 3.39 0.67
C THR A 124 4.98 2.01 0.31
N ILE A 125 5.31 1.03 1.14
CA ILE A 125 4.75 -0.31 1.09
C ILE A 125 3.76 -0.40 2.24
N SER A 126 2.48 -0.20 1.95
CA SER A 126 1.39 -0.28 2.92
C SER A 126 1.07 -1.73 3.28
N ILE A 127 1.13 -2.03 4.57
CA ILE A 127 0.96 -3.35 5.18
C ILE A 127 -0.21 -3.32 6.14
N ASN A 128 -1.18 -4.19 5.90
CA ASN A 128 -2.32 -4.40 6.77
C ASN A 128 -2.13 -5.66 7.65
N SER A 129 -3.11 -5.99 8.49
CA SER A 129 -3.02 -7.18 9.35
C SER A 129 -3.80 -8.38 8.79
N ALA A 130 -3.41 -9.55 9.27
CA ALA A 130 -4.22 -10.77 9.29
C ALA A 130 -4.06 -11.42 10.67
N ILE A 131 -5.04 -12.18 11.10
CA ILE A 131 -4.97 -12.89 12.38
C ILE A 131 -4.73 -14.39 12.14
N ASN A 132 -4.30 -15.12 13.17
CA ASN A 132 -3.83 -16.51 13.04
C ASN A 132 -4.83 -17.51 12.44
N ASN A 133 -6.13 -17.20 12.42
CA ASN A 133 -7.16 -18.05 11.81
C ASN A 133 -7.50 -17.67 10.35
N GLY A 134 -6.79 -16.69 9.77
CA GLY A 134 -7.02 -16.17 8.42
C GLY A 134 -8.00 -14.99 8.32
N GLU A 135 -8.60 -14.56 9.42
CA GLU A 135 -9.53 -13.43 9.41
C GLU A 135 -8.78 -12.08 9.37
N ASN A 136 -9.45 -11.04 8.89
CA ASN A 136 -9.00 -9.66 9.05
C ASN A 136 -9.07 -9.24 10.52
N ALA A 137 -8.22 -8.31 10.95
CA ALA A 137 -8.37 -7.68 12.24
C ALA A 137 -9.55 -6.69 12.24
N HIS A 138 -10.09 -6.40 13.44
CA HIS A 138 -11.22 -5.49 13.58
C HIS A 138 -10.88 -4.03 13.30
N TYR A 139 -9.64 -3.65 13.54
CA TYR A 139 -9.10 -2.31 13.31
C TYR A 139 -8.56 -2.12 11.89
N ASP A 140 -8.50 -3.17 11.06
CA ASP A 140 -7.97 -3.05 9.70
C ASP A 140 -8.86 -2.13 8.85
N GLU A 141 -8.22 -1.12 8.27
CA GLU A 141 -8.80 -0.27 7.24
C GLU A 141 -8.74 -0.95 5.87
N SER A 142 -9.75 -0.70 5.04
CA SER A 142 -9.74 -1.15 3.64
C SER A 142 -9.20 -0.07 2.74
N CYS A 143 -8.27 -0.39 1.84
CA CYS A 143 -7.93 0.51 0.74
C CYS A 143 -7.28 -0.25 -0.41
N SER A 144 -7.35 0.35 -1.59
CA SER A 144 -6.74 -0.20 -2.80
C SER A 144 -5.23 0.03 -2.89
N SER A 145 -4.65 0.78 -1.96
CA SER A 145 -3.21 1.07 -1.87
C SER A 145 -2.42 0.01 -1.11
N THR A 146 -3.06 -0.74 -0.20
CA THR A 146 -2.45 -1.85 0.54
C THR A 146 -1.83 -2.88 -0.41
N LEU A 147 -0.55 -3.22 -0.19
CA LEU A 147 0.17 -4.15 -1.06
C LEU A 147 0.10 -5.59 -0.53
N ALA A 148 0.18 -5.77 0.79
CA ALA A 148 0.17 -7.07 1.45
C ALA A 148 -0.27 -6.96 2.92
N SER A 149 -0.30 -8.10 3.61
CA SER A 149 -0.49 -8.15 5.06
C SER A 149 0.61 -8.95 5.75
N THR A 150 0.71 -8.79 7.07
CA THR A 150 1.41 -9.73 7.97
C THR A 150 0.55 -10.03 9.19
N PHE A 151 1.07 -10.76 10.18
CA PHE A 151 0.24 -11.22 11.28
C PHE A 151 0.15 -10.18 12.40
N SER A 152 -1.01 -10.14 13.04
CA SER A 152 -1.26 -9.41 14.28
C SER A 152 -2.41 -10.07 15.05
N ASN A 153 -2.92 -9.45 16.11
CA ASN A 153 -3.80 -10.11 17.08
C ASN A 153 -5.31 -9.95 16.85
N GLY A 154 -5.73 -9.03 15.98
CA GLY A 154 -7.15 -8.81 15.72
C GLY A 154 -7.94 -8.08 16.79
N ALA A 155 -7.32 -7.73 17.92
CA ALA A 155 -7.93 -7.10 19.09
C ALA A 155 -9.15 -7.84 19.70
N LYS A 156 -9.34 -9.13 19.43
CA LYS A 156 -10.44 -9.93 20.04
C LYS A 156 -10.14 -10.33 21.49
N ASP A 157 -8.89 -10.65 21.79
CA ASP A 157 -8.43 -10.97 23.14
C ASP A 157 -7.28 -10.02 23.54
N PRO A 158 -7.48 -9.14 24.54
CA PRO A 158 -6.47 -8.17 24.97
C PRO A 158 -5.23 -8.81 25.62
N HIS A 159 -5.27 -10.11 25.92
CA HIS A 159 -4.14 -10.87 26.44
C HIS A 159 -3.32 -11.57 25.36
N THR A 160 -3.77 -11.50 24.10
CA THR A 160 -3.06 -12.04 22.93
C THR A 160 -2.57 -10.92 22.04
N GLY A 161 -1.40 -11.09 21.45
CA GLY A 161 -0.64 -10.05 20.80
C GLY A 161 0.59 -10.62 20.12
N VAL A 162 1.28 -9.78 19.36
CA VAL A 162 2.62 -10.09 18.88
C VAL A 162 3.58 -10.07 20.08
N ALA A 163 4.38 -11.14 20.19
CA ALA A 163 5.35 -11.30 21.25
C ALA A 163 6.66 -10.60 20.88
N THR A 164 7.09 -9.62 21.67
CA THR A 164 8.26 -8.81 21.36
C THR A 164 8.89 -8.19 22.62
N THR A 165 9.99 -7.45 22.46
CA THR A 165 10.66 -6.68 23.51
C THR A 165 9.81 -5.49 23.97
N ASP A 166 9.99 -5.05 25.20
CA ASP A 166 9.32 -3.87 25.76
C ASP A 166 10.29 -3.03 26.62
N LEU A 167 9.86 -1.84 27.02
CA LEU A 167 10.69 -0.93 27.83
C LEU A 167 11.17 -1.58 29.13
N TYR A 168 12.29 -1.04 29.64
CA TYR A 168 12.86 -1.41 30.94
C TYR A 168 13.25 -2.89 31.03
N GLY A 169 13.72 -3.47 29.92
CA GLY A 169 14.18 -4.86 29.86
C GLY A 169 13.05 -5.88 30.00
N LYS A 170 11.81 -5.50 29.67
CA LYS A 170 10.64 -6.37 29.72
C LYS A 170 10.36 -7.00 28.35
N CYS A 171 9.46 -7.97 28.36
CA CYS A 171 8.86 -8.56 27.17
C CYS A 171 7.36 -8.34 27.23
N THR A 172 6.72 -8.24 26.06
CA THR A 172 5.27 -8.19 25.94
C THR A 172 4.78 -9.33 25.04
N LYS A 173 3.52 -9.73 25.26
CA LYS A 173 2.76 -10.64 24.38
C LYS A 173 1.45 -10.00 23.92
N THR A 174 1.35 -8.68 24.05
CA THR A 174 0.12 -7.90 23.84
C THR A 174 0.37 -6.71 22.92
N HIS A 175 1.42 -6.75 22.07
CA HIS A 175 1.53 -5.78 20.98
C HIS A 175 0.48 -6.09 19.90
N SER A 176 -0.07 -5.07 19.26
CA SER A 176 -1.28 -5.16 18.46
C SER A 176 -1.36 -4.00 17.46
N GLY A 177 -2.36 -4.06 16.58
CA GLY A 177 -2.59 -3.06 15.54
C GLY A 177 -1.85 -3.41 14.26
N THR A 178 -2.15 -2.68 13.19
CA THR A 178 -1.35 -2.65 11.95
C THR A 178 0.07 -2.16 12.22
N SER A 179 0.26 -1.43 13.32
CA SER A 179 1.57 -1.02 13.85
C SER A 179 2.50 -2.17 14.24
N ALA A 180 1.96 -3.36 14.54
CA ALA A 180 2.75 -4.59 14.75
C ALA A 180 3.01 -5.33 13.43
N ALA A 181 2.15 -5.15 12.43
CA ALA A 181 2.28 -5.78 11.12
C ALA A 181 3.44 -5.18 10.29
N ALA A 182 3.54 -3.84 10.23
CA ALA A 182 4.59 -3.18 9.45
C ALA A 182 6.04 -3.56 9.85
N PRO A 183 6.39 -3.68 11.15
CA PRO A 183 7.70 -4.18 11.58
C PRO A 183 8.00 -5.62 11.14
N GLU A 184 7.01 -6.53 11.17
CA GLU A 184 7.20 -7.89 10.65
C GLU A 184 7.57 -7.86 9.16
N ALA A 185 6.86 -7.04 8.37
CA ALA A 185 7.16 -6.85 6.95
C ALA A 185 8.55 -6.25 6.72
N ALA A 186 8.95 -5.25 7.51
CA ALA A 186 10.30 -4.68 7.46
C ALA A 186 11.38 -5.75 7.73
N GLY A 187 11.13 -6.67 8.67
CA GLY A 187 11.99 -7.82 8.91
C GLY A 187 12.08 -8.76 7.71
N VAL A 188 10.95 -9.09 7.06
CA VAL A 188 10.94 -9.92 5.85
C VAL A 188 11.71 -9.26 4.70
N PHE A 189 11.55 -7.94 4.52
CA PHE A 189 12.30 -7.19 3.50
C PHE A 189 13.80 -7.17 3.82
N ALA A 190 14.20 -7.08 5.10
CA ALA A 190 15.60 -7.18 5.49
C ALA A 190 16.21 -8.55 5.10
N LEU A 191 15.46 -9.64 5.26
CA LEU A 191 15.89 -10.97 4.80
C LEU A 191 16.03 -11.04 3.27
N ALA A 192 15.11 -10.40 2.53
CA ALA A 192 15.19 -10.33 1.07
C ALA A 192 16.41 -9.51 0.59
N LEU A 193 16.72 -8.39 1.26
CA LEU A 193 17.91 -7.59 0.98
C LEU A 193 19.21 -8.31 1.32
N ASP A 194 19.24 -9.11 2.38
CA ASP A 194 20.41 -9.96 2.70
C ASP A 194 20.65 -10.99 1.59
N ALA A 195 19.57 -11.59 1.07
CA ALA A 195 19.64 -12.53 -0.04
C ALA A 195 20.05 -11.89 -1.38
N ASN A 196 19.65 -10.63 -1.61
CA ASN A 196 20.04 -9.86 -2.77
C ASN A 196 20.15 -8.35 -2.44
N PRO A 197 21.37 -7.86 -2.15
CA PRO A 197 21.58 -6.47 -1.76
C PRO A 197 21.28 -5.44 -2.86
N ASN A 198 21.17 -5.89 -4.12
CA ASN A 198 20.94 -5.03 -5.29
C ASN A 198 19.46 -4.77 -5.58
N LEU A 199 18.54 -5.32 -4.77
CA LEU A 199 17.11 -5.04 -4.92
C LEU A 199 16.85 -3.54 -4.73
N THR A 200 16.16 -2.94 -5.70
CA THR A 200 15.64 -1.58 -5.59
C THR A 200 14.36 -1.53 -4.76
N TRP A 201 13.93 -0.34 -4.35
CA TRP A 201 12.65 -0.16 -3.65
C TRP A 201 11.45 -0.72 -4.43
N ARG A 202 11.48 -0.63 -5.77
CA ARG A 202 10.45 -1.23 -6.65
C ARG A 202 10.57 -2.74 -6.70
N ASP A 203 11.78 -3.28 -6.79
CA ASP A 203 11.96 -4.74 -6.80
C ASP A 203 11.34 -5.38 -5.56
N VAL A 204 11.46 -4.76 -4.39
CA VAL A 204 10.82 -5.25 -3.15
C VAL A 204 9.29 -5.22 -3.24
N GLN A 205 8.69 -4.21 -3.87
CA GLN A 205 7.25 -4.18 -4.13
C GLN A 205 6.82 -5.29 -5.12
N HIS A 206 7.56 -5.49 -6.21
CA HIS A 206 7.30 -6.58 -7.16
C HIS A 206 7.39 -7.95 -6.49
N LEU A 207 8.44 -8.18 -5.70
CA LEU A 207 8.59 -9.41 -4.92
C LEU A 207 7.39 -9.60 -3.99
N THR A 208 6.98 -8.55 -3.27
CA THR A 208 5.81 -8.58 -2.38
C THR A 208 4.55 -9.06 -3.13
N VAL A 209 4.23 -8.47 -4.28
CA VAL A 209 3.07 -8.85 -5.09
C VAL A 209 3.13 -10.33 -5.51
N LEU A 210 4.30 -10.76 -5.98
CA LEU A 210 4.50 -12.10 -6.57
C LEU A 210 4.61 -13.21 -5.52
N THR A 211 5.03 -12.91 -4.30
CA THR A 211 5.31 -13.94 -3.28
C THR A 211 4.27 -13.99 -2.18
N SER A 212 3.49 -12.91 -1.97
CA SER A 212 2.39 -12.91 -1.01
C SER A 212 1.36 -14.00 -1.30
N LYS A 213 0.78 -14.56 -0.24
CA LYS A 213 -0.12 -15.72 -0.30
C LYS A 213 -1.50 -15.38 0.26
N ARG A 214 -2.54 -15.77 -0.48
CA ARG A 214 -3.93 -15.69 -0.03
C ARG A 214 -4.21 -16.57 1.20
N ASN A 215 -3.52 -17.71 1.39
CA ASN A 215 -3.59 -18.61 2.56
C ASN A 215 -4.87 -18.56 3.42
N SER A 216 -6.00 -19.03 2.88
CA SER A 216 -7.29 -19.08 3.60
C SER A 216 -7.76 -17.75 4.21
N LEU A 217 -7.24 -16.62 3.74
CA LEU A 217 -7.61 -15.30 4.25
C LEU A 217 -9.03 -14.94 3.84
N TYR A 218 -9.80 -14.35 4.76
CA TYR A 218 -11.17 -13.92 4.50
C TYR A 218 -11.58 -12.73 5.38
N ASP A 219 -12.48 -11.90 4.87
CA ASP A 219 -13.18 -10.89 5.67
C ASP A 219 -14.34 -11.56 6.43
N SER A 220 -14.30 -11.59 7.76
CA SER A 220 -15.38 -12.21 8.55
C SER A 220 -16.73 -11.53 8.38
N LYS A 221 -16.74 -10.26 7.99
CA LYS A 221 -17.96 -9.49 7.74
C LYS A 221 -18.44 -9.62 6.29
N GLY A 222 -17.68 -10.28 5.42
CA GLY A 222 -18.04 -10.50 4.01
C GLY A 222 -18.21 -9.21 3.20
N ARG A 223 -17.50 -8.14 3.55
CA ARG A 223 -17.57 -6.83 2.85
C ARG A 223 -16.62 -6.81 1.64
N PHE A 224 -15.44 -7.42 1.78
CA PHE A 224 -14.43 -7.48 0.74
C PHE A 224 -14.11 -8.93 0.35
N HIS A 225 -14.37 -9.26 -0.91
CA HIS A 225 -14.04 -10.57 -1.48
C HIS A 225 -12.72 -10.54 -2.23
N TRP A 226 -12.08 -11.70 -2.34
CA TRP A 226 -10.94 -11.89 -3.24
C TRP A 226 -11.40 -11.72 -4.69
N ASN A 227 -10.71 -10.87 -5.42
CA ASN A 227 -10.92 -10.64 -6.85
C ASN A 227 -9.66 -11.03 -7.61
N MET A 228 -9.81 -11.31 -8.89
CA MET A 228 -8.70 -11.58 -9.80
C MET A 228 -8.57 -10.43 -10.78
N ASN A 229 -7.36 -9.93 -10.95
CA ASN A 229 -7.08 -8.83 -11.87
C ASN A 229 -6.89 -9.33 -13.31
N GLY A 230 -6.68 -8.41 -14.26
CA GLY A 230 -6.59 -8.69 -15.69
C GLY A 230 -5.45 -9.62 -16.10
N VAL A 231 -4.41 -9.75 -15.27
CA VAL A 231 -3.26 -10.65 -15.51
C VAL A 231 -3.30 -11.91 -14.65
N GLY A 232 -4.39 -12.15 -13.92
CA GLY A 232 -4.59 -13.38 -13.13
C GLY A 232 -4.06 -13.31 -11.70
N LEU A 233 -3.71 -12.12 -11.18
CA LEU A 233 -3.32 -11.97 -9.78
C LEU A 233 -4.55 -11.78 -8.89
N GLU A 234 -4.63 -12.57 -7.82
CA GLU A 234 -5.63 -12.38 -6.78
C GLU A 234 -5.27 -11.21 -5.85
N PHE A 235 -6.26 -10.38 -5.51
CA PHE A 235 -6.13 -9.26 -4.58
C PHE A 235 -7.39 -9.10 -3.70
N ASN A 236 -7.23 -8.38 -2.59
CA ASN A 236 -8.31 -8.00 -1.67
C ASN A 236 -7.99 -6.65 -1.01
N HIS A 237 -8.99 -5.78 -0.82
CA HIS A 237 -8.81 -4.45 -0.20
C HIS A 237 -8.33 -4.46 1.25
N LEU A 238 -8.49 -5.56 1.97
CA LEU A 238 -7.96 -5.73 3.33
C LEU A 238 -6.59 -6.40 3.33
N PHE A 239 -6.33 -7.32 2.39
CA PHE A 239 -5.12 -8.16 2.43
C PHE A 239 -4.08 -7.84 1.35
N GLY A 240 -4.34 -6.85 0.50
CA GLY A 240 -3.56 -6.62 -0.72
C GLY A 240 -3.47 -7.89 -1.56
N PHE A 241 -2.25 -8.29 -1.93
CA PHE A 241 -1.97 -9.53 -2.65
C PHE A 241 -1.83 -10.77 -1.74
N GLY A 242 -2.07 -10.63 -0.43
CA GLY A 242 -1.99 -11.68 0.59
C GLY A 242 -0.96 -11.42 1.67
N VAL A 243 -0.79 -12.40 2.56
CA VAL A 243 0.21 -12.35 3.63
C VAL A 243 1.60 -12.62 3.07
N LEU A 244 2.61 -11.90 3.57
CA LEU A 244 4.01 -12.09 3.18
C LEU A 244 4.49 -13.52 3.48
N ASP A 245 5.22 -14.09 2.51
CA ASP A 245 5.92 -15.37 2.66
C ASP A 245 7.43 -15.11 2.58
N ALA A 246 8.08 -15.11 3.74
CA ALA A 246 9.51 -14.81 3.83
C ALA A 246 10.38 -15.81 3.06
N GLY A 247 10.00 -17.09 3.06
CA GLY A 247 10.73 -18.14 2.35
C GLY A 247 10.64 -17.95 0.84
N ALA A 248 9.42 -17.74 0.32
CA ALA A 248 9.19 -17.48 -1.10
C ALA A 248 9.85 -16.16 -1.56
N MET A 249 9.78 -15.11 -0.73
CA MET A 249 10.42 -13.83 -1.04
C MET A 249 11.94 -13.94 -1.13
N VAL A 250 12.58 -14.58 -0.15
CA VAL A 250 14.04 -14.82 -0.18
C VAL A 250 14.45 -15.72 -1.34
N ALA A 251 13.67 -16.77 -1.64
CA ALA A 251 13.95 -17.66 -2.75
C ALA A 251 13.92 -16.92 -4.09
N LEU A 252 12.87 -16.11 -4.34
CA LEU A 252 12.75 -15.35 -5.57
C LEU A 252 13.77 -14.19 -5.63
N ALA A 253 14.10 -13.56 -4.50
CA ALA A 253 15.12 -12.51 -4.41
C ALA A 253 16.50 -12.97 -4.91
N LYS A 254 16.92 -14.22 -4.59
CA LYS A 254 18.22 -14.78 -4.99
C LYS A 254 18.44 -14.86 -6.50
N ILE A 255 17.36 -15.07 -7.25
CA ILE A 255 17.38 -15.17 -8.72
C ILE A 255 16.85 -13.91 -9.40
N TRP A 256 16.45 -12.89 -8.62
CA TRP A 256 15.80 -11.70 -9.11
C TRP A 256 16.69 -10.90 -10.06
N LYS A 257 16.06 -10.35 -11.10
CA LYS A 257 16.64 -9.39 -12.03
C LYS A 257 15.85 -8.09 -11.86
N THR A 258 16.58 -7.01 -11.58
CA THR A 258 15.99 -5.70 -11.37
C THR A 258 15.06 -5.33 -12.51
N VAL A 259 13.86 -4.86 -12.16
CA VAL A 259 12.86 -4.45 -13.14
C VAL A 259 13.35 -3.26 -13.97
N PRO A 260 12.83 -3.07 -15.20
CA PRO A 260 13.18 -1.92 -16.03
C PRO A 260 12.93 -0.57 -15.36
N ALA A 261 13.46 0.49 -15.98
CA ALA A 261 13.28 1.86 -15.51
C ALA A 261 11.80 2.21 -15.34
N ARG A 262 11.51 2.95 -14.26
CA ARG A 262 10.16 3.43 -13.95
C ARG A 262 9.80 4.60 -14.86
N TYR A 263 8.63 4.52 -15.46
CA TYR A 263 7.99 5.60 -16.22
C TYR A 263 6.67 6.00 -15.57
N HIS A 264 6.18 7.18 -15.93
CA HIS A 264 4.86 7.65 -15.53
C HIS A 264 4.22 8.43 -16.67
N CYS A 265 2.92 8.23 -16.88
CA CYS A 265 2.15 8.89 -17.92
C CYS A 265 0.93 9.59 -17.29
N GLU A 266 0.75 10.88 -17.58
CA GLU A 266 -0.55 11.53 -17.44
C GLU A 266 -1.44 11.00 -18.57
N ALA A 267 -2.19 9.95 -18.28
CA ALA A 267 -2.93 9.16 -19.25
C ALA A 267 -4.22 9.85 -19.74
N GLY A 268 -4.62 10.95 -19.11
CA GLY A 268 -5.72 11.79 -19.53
C GLY A 268 -6.31 12.59 -18.37
N SER A 269 -7.10 13.60 -18.68
CA SER A 269 -7.84 14.37 -17.67
C SER A 269 -9.22 14.80 -18.18
N VAL A 270 -10.18 14.85 -17.26
CA VAL A 270 -11.54 15.34 -17.46
C VAL A 270 -11.77 16.49 -16.48
N LYS A 271 -12.00 17.70 -17.02
CA LYS A 271 -12.20 18.94 -16.23
C LYS A 271 -13.62 19.47 -16.29
N THR A 272 -14.50 18.75 -16.98
CA THR A 272 -15.92 19.08 -17.06
C THR A 272 -16.62 18.57 -15.81
N PRO A 273 -17.37 19.40 -15.07
CA PRO A 273 -18.06 18.95 -13.88
C PRO A 273 -19.14 17.89 -14.17
N HIS A 274 -19.13 16.82 -13.38
CA HIS A 274 -20.14 15.75 -13.43
C HIS A 274 -20.86 15.67 -12.09
N ARG A 275 -22.20 15.70 -12.12
CA ARG A 275 -23.02 15.58 -10.91
C ARG A 275 -22.89 14.17 -10.34
N ILE A 276 -22.71 14.05 -9.03
CA ILE A 276 -22.75 12.78 -8.32
C ILE A 276 -24.21 12.44 -8.01
N LEU A 277 -24.60 11.20 -8.31
CA LEU A 277 -25.98 10.72 -8.13
C LEU A 277 -26.12 9.93 -6.82
N THR A 278 -27.31 9.98 -6.22
CA THR A 278 -27.74 9.09 -5.13
C THR A 278 -28.54 7.93 -5.74
N ASN A 279 -28.34 6.70 -5.26
CA ASN A 279 -28.99 5.47 -5.77
C ASN A 279 -28.69 5.09 -7.23
N ALA A 280 -27.75 5.77 -7.88
CA ALA A 280 -27.20 5.41 -9.19
C ALA A 280 -25.72 5.81 -9.24
N SER A 281 -24.96 5.22 -10.15
CA SER A 281 -23.56 5.57 -10.37
C SER A 281 -23.40 6.49 -11.57
N THR A 282 -22.60 7.54 -11.41
CA THR A 282 -22.09 8.35 -12.52
C THR A 282 -20.79 7.73 -13.01
N GLN A 283 -20.69 7.49 -14.32
CA GLN A 283 -19.50 6.93 -14.95
C GLN A 283 -18.84 8.00 -15.81
N ILE A 284 -17.55 8.23 -15.58
CA ILE A 284 -16.71 9.16 -16.33
C ILE A 284 -15.62 8.32 -17.01
N TYR A 285 -15.29 8.64 -18.26
CA TYR A 285 -14.37 7.83 -19.06
C TYR A 285 -13.13 8.60 -19.48
N ILE A 286 -12.00 7.89 -19.52
CA ILE A 286 -10.76 8.33 -20.16
C ILE A 286 -10.31 7.20 -21.10
N ASP A 287 -10.30 7.46 -22.40
CA ASP A 287 -9.69 6.57 -23.40
C ASP A 287 -8.22 6.99 -23.59
N THR A 288 -7.29 6.09 -23.31
CA THR A 288 -5.85 6.40 -23.30
C THR A 288 -5.01 5.40 -24.10
N ASP A 289 -3.95 5.90 -24.74
CA ASP A 289 -2.88 5.09 -25.33
C ASP A 289 -1.68 4.90 -24.38
N ALA A 290 -1.81 5.35 -23.12
CA ALA A 290 -0.76 5.30 -22.10
C ALA A 290 0.58 5.89 -22.56
N CYS A 291 0.51 7.03 -23.26
CA CYS A 291 1.68 7.77 -23.76
C CYS A 291 2.52 6.97 -24.77
N THR A 292 1.89 6.11 -25.57
CA THR A 292 2.57 5.30 -26.60
C THR A 292 3.50 6.15 -27.48
N GLY A 293 4.74 5.71 -27.67
CA GLY A 293 5.74 6.36 -28.51
C GLY A 293 6.41 7.59 -27.88
N LYS A 294 6.08 7.95 -26.63
CA LYS A 294 6.71 9.06 -25.90
C LYS A 294 7.72 8.53 -24.89
N GLU A 295 8.55 9.43 -24.35
CA GLU A 295 9.51 9.10 -23.28
C GLU A 295 8.83 8.66 -21.96
N THR A 296 7.53 8.93 -21.82
CA THR A 296 6.69 8.59 -20.67
C THR A 296 5.83 7.34 -20.87
N GLU A 297 6.05 6.57 -21.94
CA GLU A 297 5.27 5.37 -22.26
C GLU A 297 5.25 4.35 -21.11
N VAL A 298 4.06 3.83 -20.80
CA VAL A 298 3.86 2.74 -19.83
C VAL A 298 3.08 1.62 -20.49
N ASN A 299 3.60 0.40 -20.38
CA ASN A 299 3.00 -0.82 -20.95
C ASN A 299 2.61 -1.84 -19.88
N TYR A 300 3.33 -1.88 -18.77
CA TYR A 300 3.08 -2.80 -17.66
C TYR A 300 2.92 -2.00 -16.37
N LEU A 301 1.72 -2.05 -15.79
CA LEU A 301 1.35 -1.25 -14.62
C LEU A 301 2.04 -1.69 -13.33
N GLU A 302 2.35 -0.72 -12.48
CA GLU A 302 2.72 -0.87 -11.07
C GLU A 302 1.67 -0.17 -10.21
N HIS A 303 1.73 1.17 -10.12
CA HIS A 303 0.75 1.99 -9.41
C HIS A 303 -0.14 2.76 -10.38
N VAL A 304 -1.41 2.97 -10.01
CA VAL A 304 -2.32 3.86 -10.71
C VAL A 304 -2.91 4.85 -9.73
N GLN A 305 -2.92 6.14 -10.09
CA GLN A 305 -3.55 7.18 -9.29
C GLN A 305 -4.72 7.83 -10.06
N ALA A 306 -5.84 8.02 -9.37
CA ALA A 306 -6.93 8.88 -9.79
C ALA A 306 -6.86 10.18 -8.98
N ILE A 307 -6.29 11.22 -9.58
CA ILE A 307 -6.17 12.54 -8.95
C ILE A 307 -7.50 13.26 -9.11
N ILE A 308 -8.25 13.41 -8.02
CA ILE A 308 -9.64 13.88 -8.06
C ILE A 308 -9.80 15.19 -7.30
N THR A 309 -10.56 16.11 -7.90
CA THR A 309 -11.15 17.26 -7.22
C THR A 309 -12.66 17.10 -7.24
N LEU A 310 -13.30 17.07 -6.07
CA LEU A 310 -14.75 16.97 -5.93
C LEU A 310 -15.25 17.80 -4.75
N ASN A 311 -16.54 18.16 -4.81
CA ASN A 311 -17.26 18.66 -3.63
C ASN A 311 -18.48 17.78 -3.34
N ALA A 312 -18.90 17.75 -2.10
CA ALA A 312 -20.07 17.02 -1.64
C ALA A 312 -20.71 17.75 -0.46
N SER A 313 -22.03 17.64 -0.31
CA SER A 313 -22.75 18.04 0.89
C SER A 313 -22.44 17.15 2.09
N ARG A 314 -21.90 15.95 1.84
CA ARG A 314 -21.35 15.04 2.84
C ARG A 314 -20.29 14.15 2.20
N ARG A 315 -19.01 14.39 2.49
CA ARG A 315 -17.88 13.69 1.87
C ARG A 315 -17.86 12.20 2.17
N GLY A 316 -18.18 11.80 3.40
CA GLY A 316 -18.22 10.40 3.82
C GLY A 316 -19.25 9.51 3.13
N ASP A 317 -20.22 10.12 2.45
CA ASP A 317 -21.20 9.39 1.65
C ASP A 317 -20.70 9.11 0.22
N VAL A 318 -19.59 9.71 -0.22
CA VAL A 318 -19.03 9.50 -1.56
C VAL A 318 -18.31 8.15 -1.60
N THR A 319 -18.62 7.33 -2.59
CA THR A 319 -17.83 6.13 -2.93
C THR A 319 -17.28 6.24 -4.33
N LEU A 320 -16.05 5.79 -4.53
CA LEU A 320 -15.32 5.87 -5.79
C LEU A 320 -14.77 4.50 -6.17
N PHE A 321 -14.96 4.13 -7.43
CA PHE A 321 -14.32 2.96 -8.04
C PHE A 321 -13.60 3.34 -9.32
N LEU A 322 -12.41 2.78 -9.50
CA LEU A 322 -11.65 2.86 -10.74
C LEU A 322 -11.68 1.50 -11.43
N ILE A 323 -12.03 1.48 -12.71
CA ILE A 323 -12.09 0.27 -13.53
C ILE A 323 -11.04 0.37 -14.64
N SER A 324 -10.15 -0.61 -14.70
CA SER A 324 -9.11 -0.71 -15.73
C SER A 324 -9.66 -1.20 -17.07
N PRO A 325 -8.94 -0.97 -18.19
CA PRO A 325 -9.29 -1.52 -19.50
C PRO A 325 -9.42 -3.04 -19.50
N MET A 326 -8.71 -3.73 -18.60
CA MET A 326 -8.77 -5.19 -18.46
C MET A 326 -9.91 -5.66 -17.53
N GLY A 327 -10.75 -4.75 -17.03
CA GLY A 327 -11.97 -5.07 -16.25
C GLY A 327 -11.77 -5.13 -14.74
N THR A 328 -10.56 -4.88 -14.22
CA THR A 328 -10.30 -4.86 -12.78
C THR A 328 -10.94 -3.65 -12.15
N ARG A 329 -11.86 -3.89 -11.20
CA ARG A 329 -12.61 -2.85 -10.48
C ARG A 329 -12.06 -2.66 -9.07
N SER A 330 -11.38 -1.54 -8.84
CA SER A 330 -10.84 -1.14 -7.53
C SER A 330 -11.75 -0.11 -6.86
N MET A 331 -12.29 -0.41 -5.68
CA MET A 331 -12.79 0.62 -4.77
C MET A 331 -11.59 1.46 -4.30
N ILE A 332 -11.58 2.75 -4.66
CA ILE A 332 -10.52 3.70 -4.29
C ILE A 332 -10.94 4.67 -3.18
N LEU A 333 -12.24 4.72 -2.87
CA LEU A 333 -12.79 5.36 -1.67
C LEU A 333 -14.06 4.61 -1.26
N ASN A 334 -14.04 4.06 -0.06
CA ASN A 334 -15.19 3.47 0.61
C ASN A 334 -16.00 4.54 1.35
N LYS A 335 -17.23 4.18 1.73
CA LYS A 335 -18.08 5.00 2.58
C LYS A 335 -17.42 5.14 3.94
N ARG A 336 -17.35 6.38 4.45
CA ARG A 336 -16.83 6.71 5.78
C ARG A 336 -17.94 7.34 6.61
N PRO A 337 -18.66 6.55 7.44
CA PRO A 337 -19.85 7.03 8.15
C PRO A 337 -19.60 8.21 9.08
N ASN A 338 -18.36 8.39 9.55
CA ASN A 338 -17.99 9.44 10.49
C ASN A 338 -17.66 10.77 9.78
N ASP A 339 -17.30 10.75 8.49
CA ASP A 339 -16.91 11.93 7.71
C ASP A 339 -18.12 12.76 7.28
N ASP A 340 -18.44 13.77 8.09
CA ASP A 340 -19.51 14.73 7.86
C ASP A 340 -19.05 16.04 7.19
N ASP A 341 -17.86 16.04 6.57
CA ASP A 341 -17.37 17.20 5.82
C ASP A 341 -18.36 17.62 4.71
N GLN A 342 -18.70 18.89 4.71
CA GLN A 342 -19.61 19.53 3.75
C GLN A 342 -18.96 20.72 3.03
N TYR A 343 -17.69 21.01 3.33
CA TYR A 343 -17.01 22.24 2.90
C TYR A 343 -15.83 21.94 1.96
N ASP A 344 -14.98 20.98 2.33
CA ASP A 344 -13.68 20.81 1.67
C ASP A 344 -13.75 19.86 0.47
N GLY A 345 -14.48 18.76 0.61
CA GLY A 345 -14.49 17.67 -0.38
C GLY A 345 -13.08 17.06 -0.53
N PHE A 346 -12.66 16.87 -1.78
CA PHE A 346 -11.27 16.52 -2.11
C PHE A 346 -10.73 17.53 -3.12
N THR A 347 -9.48 17.95 -2.95
CA THR A 347 -8.79 18.86 -3.88
C THR A 347 -7.51 18.22 -4.36
N LYS A 348 -7.49 17.83 -5.65
CA LYS A 348 -6.36 17.13 -6.28
C LYS A 348 -5.84 15.95 -5.44
N TRP A 349 -6.74 15.22 -4.81
CA TRP A 349 -6.37 14.10 -3.95
C TRP A 349 -6.00 12.88 -4.81
N PRO A 350 -4.79 12.30 -4.63
CA PRO A 350 -4.29 11.24 -5.49
C PRO A 350 -4.67 9.85 -4.96
N PHE A 351 -5.94 9.47 -5.07
CA PHE A 351 -6.39 8.11 -4.72
C PHE A 351 -5.59 7.06 -5.49
N MET A 352 -5.07 6.02 -4.82
CA MET A 352 -4.11 5.09 -5.42
C MET A 352 -4.64 3.65 -5.43
N THR A 353 -4.32 2.88 -6.48
CA THR A 353 -4.55 1.43 -6.50
C THR A 353 -3.34 0.64 -6.98
N THR A 354 -3.07 -0.47 -6.31
CA THR A 354 -2.09 -1.50 -6.68
C THR A 354 -2.75 -2.71 -7.35
N HIS A 355 -4.08 -2.83 -7.34
CA HIS A 355 -4.79 -4.04 -7.78
C HIS A 355 -4.62 -4.35 -9.28
N THR A 356 -4.26 -3.34 -10.07
CA THR A 356 -4.02 -3.47 -11.52
C THR A 356 -2.55 -3.80 -11.83
N TRP A 357 -1.75 -4.19 -10.82
CA TRP A 357 -0.34 -4.53 -11.01
C TRP A 357 -0.15 -5.57 -12.11
N GLY A 358 0.76 -5.25 -13.05
CA GLY A 358 1.08 -6.07 -14.22
C GLY A 358 0.13 -5.92 -15.41
N GLU A 359 -1.03 -5.26 -15.26
CA GLU A 359 -1.97 -5.04 -16.38
C GLU A 359 -1.44 -4.07 -17.43
N GLY A 360 -2.07 -4.14 -18.61
CA GLY A 360 -1.87 -3.18 -19.69
C GLY A 360 -2.75 -1.94 -19.49
N PRO A 361 -2.19 -0.71 -19.52
CA PRO A 361 -2.96 0.50 -19.21
C PRO A 361 -3.76 1.06 -20.40
N ARG A 362 -3.60 0.52 -21.61
CA ARG A 362 -4.18 1.07 -22.84
C ARG A 362 -5.65 0.68 -22.97
N GLY A 363 -6.48 1.64 -23.39
CA GLY A 363 -7.91 1.46 -23.56
C GLY A 363 -8.71 2.37 -22.65
N ARG A 364 -9.94 1.95 -22.34
CA ARG A 364 -10.89 2.75 -21.58
C ARG A 364 -10.74 2.54 -20.07
N TRP A 365 -10.44 3.61 -19.37
CA TRP A 365 -10.58 3.69 -17.92
C TRP A 365 -11.92 4.30 -17.55
N THR A 366 -12.54 3.78 -16.49
CA THR A 366 -13.81 4.30 -15.98
C THR A 366 -13.68 4.69 -14.52
N LEU A 367 -14.01 5.94 -14.20
CA LEU A 367 -14.26 6.39 -12.83
C LEU A 367 -15.76 6.28 -12.56
N GLU A 368 -16.13 5.43 -11.62
CA GLU A 368 -17.48 5.28 -11.13
C GLU A 368 -17.62 6.01 -9.78
N VAL A 369 -18.55 6.97 -9.70
CA VAL A 369 -18.81 7.76 -8.49
C VAL A 369 -20.29 7.73 -8.13
N ARG A 370 -20.59 7.59 -6.84
CA ARG A 370 -21.97 7.64 -6.32
C ARG A 370 -21.99 8.10 -4.87
N PHE A 371 -23.15 8.56 -4.43
CA PHE A 371 -23.48 8.67 -3.02
C PHE A 371 -24.05 7.35 -2.50
N ASP A 372 -23.36 6.74 -1.53
CA ASP A 372 -23.84 5.61 -0.73
C ASP A 372 -24.55 6.16 0.51
N SER A 373 -25.75 6.69 0.32
CA SER A 373 -26.54 7.31 1.38
C SER A 373 -28.03 7.04 1.18
N GLN A 374 -28.74 6.85 2.30
CA GLN A 374 -30.19 6.77 2.31
C GLN A 374 -30.84 8.16 2.18
N VAL A 375 -30.09 9.21 2.56
CA VAL A 375 -30.53 10.60 2.45
C VAL A 375 -29.98 11.18 1.14
N PRO A 376 -30.79 11.92 0.36
CA PRO A 376 -30.30 12.58 -0.85
C PRO A 376 -29.13 13.53 -0.53
N GLN A 377 -28.00 13.30 -1.21
CA GLN A 377 -26.82 14.16 -1.13
C GLN A 377 -26.61 14.87 -2.47
N SER A 378 -25.80 15.92 -2.46
CA SER A 378 -25.46 16.70 -3.65
C SER A 378 -23.96 16.94 -3.73
N GLY A 379 -23.40 16.92 -4.94
CA GLY A 379 -21.97 17.06 -5.15
C GLY A 379 -21.58 16.88 -6.60
N PHE A 380 -20.35 17.25 -6.93
CA PHE A 380 -19.81 17.18 -8.28
C PHE A 380 -18.37 16.69 -8.25
N ILE A 381 -18.03 15.77 -9.18
CA ILE A 381 -16.65 15.60 -9.62
C ILE A 381 -16.32 16.79 -10.51
N LYS A 382 -15.33 17.60 -10.12
CA LYS A 382 -14.91 18.79 -10.87
C LYS A 382 -13.75 18.48 -11.82
N GLU A 383 -12.80 17.67 -11.34
CA GLU A 383 -11.64 17.27 -12.11
C GLU A 383 -11.27 15.83 -11.76
N TRP A 384 -10.89 15.06 -12.77
CA TRP A 384 -10.24 13.76 -12.62
C TRP A 384 -9.08 13.67 -13.60
N THR A 385 -7.88 13.41 -13.10
CA THR A 385 -6.70 13.09 -13.89
C THR A 385 -6.26 11.67 -13.58
N LEU A 386 -6.00 10.88 -14.63
CA LEU A 386 -5.47 9.53 -14.53
C LEU A 386 -3.95 9.56 -14.67
N MET A 387 -3.24 9.08 -13.65
CA MET A 387 -1.80 8.87 -13.69
C MET A 387 -1.51 7.38 -13.63
N VAL A 388 -0.72 6.87 -14.58
CA VAL A 388 -0.27 5.48 -14.59
C VAL A 388 1.24 5.43 -14.42
N HIS A 389 1.70 4.50 -13.57
CA HIS A 389 3.11 4.27 -13.28
C HIS A 389 3.46 2.83 -13.63
N GLY A 390 4.69 2.61 -14.11
CA GLY A 390 5.14 1.27 -14.42
C GLY A 390 6.34 1.24 -15.35
N THR A 391 6.40 0.23 -16.19
CA THR A 391 7.51 0.01 -17.13
C THR A 391 7.05 0.03 -18.57
N ARG A 392 7.93 0.48 -19.47
CA ARG A 392 7.75 0.34 -20.92
C ARG A 392 8.10 -1.07 -21.39
N ASP A 393 9.17 -1.63 -20.85
CA ASP A 393 9.70 -2.96 -21.17
C ASP A 393 9.18 -4.01 -20.19
N ALA A 394 9.03 -5.26 -20.63
CA ALA A 394 8.45 -6.34 -19.81
C ALA A 394 9.32 -6.64 -18.56
N PRO A 395 8.76 -6.58 -17.33
CA PRO A 395 9.56 -6.64 -16.10
C PRO A 395 10.08 -8.04 -15.74
N TYR A 396 9.49 -9.12 -16.26
CA TYR A 396 9.77 -10.49 -15.82
C TYR A 396 10.33 -11.41 -16.92
N ARG A 397 10.63 -10.87 -18.09
CA ARG A 397 11.01 -11.66 -19.29
C ARG A 397 12.17 -12.62 -19.00
N ASP A 398 13.16 -12.13 -18.28
CA ASP A 398 14.44 -12.81 -18.10
C ASP A 398 14.50 -13.64 -16.79
N LEU A 399 13.39 -13.72 -16.04
CA LEU A 399 13.28 -14.54 -14.84
C LEU A 399 12.86 -15.98 -15.17
N PRO A 400 13.52 -17.01 -14.59
CA PRO A 400 13.08 -18.40 -14.75
C PRO A 400 11.81 -18.65 -13.94
N VAL A 401 10.97 -19.57 -14.44
CA VAL A 401 9.77 -20.05 -13.75
C VAL A 401 10.06 -21.45 -13.23
N GLU A 402 10.06 -21.63 -11.91
CA GLU A 402 10.26 -22.93 -11.26
C GLU A 402 8.95 -23.66 -10.96
N ASP A 403 7.86 -22.92 -10.73
CA ASP A 403 6.51 -23.44 -10.49
C ASP A 403 5.54 -22.75 -11.46
N ASP A 404 4.91 -23.53 -12.34
CA ASP A 404 3.95 -23.07 -13.34
C ASP A 404 2.67 -22.46 -12.73
N ASN A 405 2.39 -22.74 -11.45
CA ASN A 405 1.27 -22.15 -10.72
C ASN A 405 1.66 -20.91 -9.90
N SER A 406 2.94 -20.51 -9.92
CA SER A 406 3.37 -19.31 -9.24
C SER A 406 2.77 -18.05 -9.88
N LYS A 407 2.57 -16.99 -9.08
CA LYS A 407 2.14 -15.68 -9.60
C LYS A 407 3.08 -15.16 -10.69
N LEU A 408 4.38 -15.43 -10.59
CA LEU A 408 5.36 -15.09 -11.61
C LEU A 408 5.03 -15.77 -12.95
N ALA A 409 4.77 -17.08 -12.93
CA ALA A 409 4.39 -17.84 -14.13
C ALA A 409 3.11 -17.28 -14.77
N ILE A 410 2.10 -17.02 -13.94
CA ILE A 410 0.79 -16.51 -14.36
C ILE A 410 0.95 -15.15 -15.08
N VAL A 411 1.65 -14.20 -14.44
CA VAL A 411 1.81 -12.85 -15.02
C VAL A 411 2.72 -12.87 -16.24
N LYS A 412 3.81 -13.65 -16.22
CA LYS A 412 4.72 -13.77 -17.36
C LYS A 412 3.98 -14.32 -18.59
N LYS A 413 3.16 -15.35 -18.40
CA LYS A 413 2.30 -15.89 -19.46
C LYS A 413 1.31 -14.85 -19.99
N ALA A 414 0.70 -14.04 -19.12
CA ALA A 414 -0.19 -12.95 -19.54
C ALA A 414 0.55 -11.89 -20.38
N HIS A 415 1.80 -11.57 -20.03
CA HIS A 415 2.64 -10.63 -20.77
C HIS A 415 3.08 -11.16 -22.15
N GLU A 416 3.31 -12.46 -22.28
CA GLU A 416 3.71 -13.11 -23.54
C GLU A 416 2.57 -13.24 -24.55
N VAL A 417 1.35 -13.52 -24.09
CA VAL A 417 0.16 -13.68 -24.97
C VAL A 417 -0.29 -12.34 -25.56
N GLY A 418 0.13 -11.21 -24.97
CA GLY A 418 -0.30 -9.86 -25.32
C GLY A 418 -1.72 -9.57 -24.82
N TYR A 419 -1.99 -8.29 -24.52
CA TYR A 419 -3.32 -7.86 -24.06
C TYR A 419 -4.34 -8.04 -25.18
N LYS A 420 -5.24 -9.01 -25.03
CA LYS A 420 -6.43 -9.11 -25.89
C LYS A 420 -7.38 -7.99 -25.45
N ILE A 421 -7.34 -6.88 -26.18
CA ILE A 421 -8.28 -5.75 -26.03
C ILE A 421 -9.60 -6.11 -26.70
#